data_AF-A0A938AUK9-F1
#
_entry.id   AF-A0A938AUK9-F1
#
_cell.length_a   1.000
_cell.length_b   1.000
_cell.length_c   1.000
_cell.angle_alpha   90.00
_cell.angle_beta   90.00
_cell.angle_gamma   90.00
#
_symmetry.space_group_name_H-M   'P 1'
#
loop_
_entity.id
_entity.type
_entity.pdbx_description
1 polymer ?
#
loop_
_entity_poly.entity_id
_entity_poly.type
_entity_poly.pdbx_seq_one_letter_code
_entity_poly.pdbx_strand_id
1 'polypeptide(L)' 'ATTKRFFRDGDHVRLQPENDLYEPLVVAAESVDIVGKVVGVLRRL' A
#
# COMPACT_ATOMS: atom_id res chain seq x y z
N ALA A 1 3.23 8.23 -5.70
CA ALA A 1 2.38 7.80 -4.58
C ALA A 1 1.47 6.66 -5.04
N THR A 2 1.31 5.59 -4.25
CA THR A 2 0.45 4.42 -4.55
C THR A 2 -0.52 4.21 -3.38
N THR A 3 -1.72 3.71 -3.66
CA THR A 3 -2.67 3.27 -2.63
C THR A 3 -2.74 1.75 -2.65
N LYS A 4 -2.35 1.13 -1.54
CA LYS A 4 -2.31 -0.32 -1.31
C LYS A 4 -2.60 -0.59 0.16
N ARG A 5 -3.00 -1.82 0.50
CA ARG A 5 -3.03 -2.24 1.89
C ARG A 5 -1.59 -2.40 2.38
N PHE A 6 -1.26 -1.71 3.47
CA PHE A 6 0.08 -1.68 4.03
C PHE A 6 0.22 -2.69 5.16
N PHE A 7 1.25 -3.53 5.08
CA PHE A 7 1.69 -4.42 6.16
C PHE A 7 3.18 -4.19 6.39
N ARG A 8 3.59 -4.10 7.66
CA ARG A 8 5.00 -3.97 8.04
C ARG A 8 5.43 -5.21 8.83
N ASP A 9 6.53 -5.81 8.40
CA ASP A 9 7.17 -6.93 9.05
C ASP A 9 8.68 -6.64 9.19
N GLY A 10 9.07 -6.11 10.36
CA GLY A 10 10.43 -5.67 10.64
C GLY A 10 10.97 -4.68 9.59
N ASP A 11 11.97 -5.14 8.85
CA ASP A 11 12.71 -4.39 7.83
C ASP A 11 12.07 -4.47 6.44
N HIS A 12 10.93 -5.16 6.30
CA HIS A 12 10.20 -5.27 5.06
C HIS A 12 8.78 -4.71 5.19
N VAL A 13 8.28 -4.19 4.08
CA VAL A 13 6.90 -3.74 3.91
C VAL A 13 6.29 -4.50 2.76
N ARG A 14 5.09 -5.02 2.97
CA ARG A 14 4.26 -5.62 1.93
C ARG A 14 3.11 -4.68 1.58
N LEU A 15 3.08 -4.25 0.33
CA LEU A 15 2.03 -3.43 -0.27
C LEU A 15 1.09 -4.36 -1.06
N GLN A 16 -0.04 -4.72 -0.47
CA GLN A 16 -0.99 -5.65 -1.06
C GLN A 16 -2.06 -4.89 -1.88
N PRO A 17 -2.30 -5.27 -3.15
CA PRO A 17 -3.43 -4.79 -3.92
C PRO A 17 -4.74 -5.45 -3.44
N GLU A 18 -5.86 -4.79 -3.68
CA GLU A 18 -7.23 -5.33 -3.48
C GLU A 18 -7.82 -5.77 -4.83
N ASN A 19 -6.98 -6.24 -5.75
CA ASN A 19 -7.36 -6.77 -7.05
C ASN A 19 -6.53 -8.03 -7.29
N ASP A 20 -7.20 -9.17 -7.41
CA ASP A 20 -6.61 -10.51 -7.46
C ASP A 20 -5.71 -10.75 -8.68
N LEU A 21 -5.81 -9.90 -9.72
CA LEU A 21 -4.94 -9.97 -10.89
C LEU A 21 -3.53 -9.41 -10.64
N TYR A 22 -3.28 -8.80 -9.48
CA TYR A 22 -2.00 -8.17 -9.15
C TYR A 22 -1.35 -8.83 -7.94
N GLU A 23 -0.06 -9.10 -8.08
CA GLU A 23 0.75 -9.64 -6.98
C GLU A 23 1.11 -8.56 -5.94
N PRO A 24 1.28 -8.94 -4.66
CA PRO A 24 1.80 -8.05 -3.63
C PRO A 24 3.23 -7.57 -3.94
N LEU A 25 3.54 -6.33 -3.60
CA LEU A 25 4.90 -5.79 -3.69
C LEU A 25 5.58 -5.85 -2.32
N VAL A 26 6.77 -6.43 -2.23
CA VAL A 26 7.59 -6.47 -1.01
C VAL A 26 8.83 -5.61 -1.20
N VAL A 27 9.05 -4.66 -0.29
CA VAL A 27 10.15 -3.67 -0.36
C VAL A 27 10.77 -3.46 1.02
N ALA A 28 12.01 -2.95 1.06
CA ALA A 28 12.67 -2.57 2.30
C ALA A 28 11.88 -1.44 2.99
N ALA A 29 11.67 -1.53 4.30
CA ALA A 29 10.88 -0.57 5.06
C ALA A 29 11.44 0.86 4.97
N GLU A 30 12.76 1.00 4.90
CA GLU A 30 13.49 2.27 4.73
C GLU A 30 13.23 2.96 3.38
N SER A 31 12.76 2.21 2.37
CA SER A 31 12.43 2.74 1.05
C SER A 31 10.98 3.23 0.92
N VAL A 32 10.20 3.16 2.00
CA VAL A 32 8.75 3.48 1.98
C VAL A 32 8.44 4.70 2.82
N ASP A 33 8.00 5.76 2.15
CA ASP A 33 7.43 6.95 2.78
C ASP A 33 5.89 6.89 2.81
N ILE A 34 5.31 6.91 4.02
CA ILE A 34 3.85 6.96 4.20
C ILE A 34 3.37 8.40 4.09
N VAL A 35 2.70 8.73 2.99
CA VAL A 35 2.07 10.05 2.78
C VAL A 35 0.86 10.27 3.69
N GLY A 36 0.10 9.21 3.99
CA GLY A 36 -1.08 9.28 4.86
C GLY A 36 -1.97 8.06 4.77
N LYS A 37 -3.04 8.04 5.58
CA LYS A 37 -4.06 6.99 5.56
C LYS A 37 -5.25 7.42 4.71
N VAL A 38 -5.72 6.53 3.84
CA VAL A 38 -6.99 6.73 3.12
C VAL A 38 -8.16 6.59 4.10
N VAL A 39 -9.00 7.63 4.18
CA VAL A 39 -10.14 7.72 5.12
C VAL A 39 -11.51 7.72 4.43
N GLY A 40 -11.56 7.91 3.12
CA GLY A 40 -12.81 7.94 2.37
C GLY A 40 -12.56 7.98 0.87
N VAL A 41 -13.61 7.74 0.09
CA VAL A 41 -13.59 7.79 -1.38
C VAL A 41 -14.70 8.72 -1.84
N LEU A 42 -14.36 9.69 -2.69
CA LEU A 42 -15.32 10.52 -3.41
C LEU A 42 -15.36 10.04 -4.86
N ARG A 43 -16.53 9.59 -5.32
CA ARG A 43 -16.75 9.23 -6.73
C ARG A 43 -17.78 10.19 -7.31
N ARG A 44 -17.37 10.94 -8.33
CA ARG A 44 -18.28 11.69 -9.20
C ARG A 44 -18.64 10.78 -10.38
N LEU A 45 -19.93 10.55 -10.60
CA LEU A 45 -20.46 9.81 -11.75
C LEU A 45 -20.53 10.73 -12.97
#